data_AF-A0A963J3N5-F1
#
_entry.id   AF-A0A963J3N5-F1
#
_cell.length_a   1.000
_cell.length_b   1.000
_cell.length_c   1.000
_cell.angle_alpha   90.00
_cell.angle_beta   90.00
_cell.angle_gamma   90.00
#
_symmetry.space_group_name_H-M   'P 1'
#
loop_
_entity.id
_entity.type
_entity.pdbx_description
1 polymer ?
#
loop_
_entity_poly.entity_id
_entity_poly.type
_entity_poly.pdbx_seq_one_letter_code
_entity_poly.pdbx_strand_id
1 'polypeptide(L)'
;MRNGHALVLFSGGQDSTTCLAWALQHFAHVETIGFDYGQRHHVELQARQEVLAALRAGFPQWNARLGEDHMIDLAVLGQISDTALTRATAIEMDAAGLPNTFVPGRNLLFFQLAAAVGYRRALHTLVGGMCET
;
A
#
# COMPACT_ATOMS: atom_id res chain seq x y z
N MET A 1 -5.35 -6.61 -23.44
CA MET A 1 -5.43 -6.40 -21.98
C MET A 1 -5.24 -7.74 -21.32
N ARG A 2 -4.39 -7.85 -20.29
CA ARG A 2 -4.13 -9.14 -19.63
C ARG A 2 -5.11 -9.32 -18.47
N ASN A 3 -6.19 -10.06 -18.71
CA ASN A 3 -7.08 -10.51 -17.64
C ASN A 3 -6.30 -11.48 -16.74
N GLY A 4 -6.50 -11.39 -15.42
CA GLY A 4 -5.78 -12.25 -14.45
C GLY A 4 -4.48 -11.67 -13.89
N HIS A 5 -4.23 -10.36 -14.06
CA HIS A 5 -3.10 -9.64 -13.45
C HIS A 5 -3.59 -8.58 -12.46
N ALA A 6 -2.95 -8.48 -11.29
CA ALA A 6 -3.35 -7.55 -10.23
C ALA A 6 -2.17 -6.73 -9.69
N LEU A 7 -2.48 -5.53 -9.22
CA LEU A 7 -1.59 -4.69 -8.40
C LEU A 7 -2.22 -4.56 -7.01
N VAL A 8 -1.47 -4.96 -5.99
CA VAL A 8 -1.93 -4.92 -4.59
C VAL A 8 -1.32 -3.70 -3.91
N LEU A 9 -2.17 -2.85 -3.32
CA LEU A 9 -1.72 -1.79 -2.42
C LEU A 9 -1.20 -2.46 -1.14
N PHE A 10 0.12 -2.44 -0.96
CA PHE A 10 0.82 -3.29 0.01
C PHE A 10 1.67 -2.45 0.97
N SER A 11 1.31 -2.47 2.25
CA SER A 11 2.06 -1.80 3.31
C SER A 11 2.96 -2.75 4.11
N GLY A 12 2.72 -4.07 4.03
CA GLY A 12 3.32 -5.05 4.94
C GLY A 12 2.54 -5.25 6.24
N GLY A 13 1.49 -4.45 6.49
CA GLY A 13 0.55 -4.69 7.59
C GLY A 13 -0.35 -5.91 7.34
N GLN A 14 -1.02 -6.38 8.39
CA GLN A 14 -1.87 -7.57 8.37
C GLN A 14 -2.86 -7.57 7.20
N ASP A 15 -3.69 -6.53 7.07
CA ASP A 15 -4.76 -6.49 6.07
C ASP A 15 -4.22 -6.51 4.64
N SER A 16 -3.17 -5.73 4.38
CA SER A 16 -2.52 -5.70 3.07
C SER A 16 -1.82 -7.02 2.73
N THR A 17 -1.30 -7.74 3.74
CA THR A 17 -0.69 -9.06 3.58
C THR A 17 -1.73 -10.12 3.29
N THR A 18 -2.88 -10.07 3.96
CA THR A 18 -4.03 -10.92 3.65
C THR A 18 -4.53 -10.67 2.23
N CYS A 19 -4.61 -9.40 1.80
CA CYS A 19 -4.95 -9.06 0.42
C CYS A 19 -3.96 -9.60 -0.61
N LEU A 20 -2.65 -9.53 -0.31
CA LEU A 20 -1.62 -10.09 -1.17
C LEU A 20 -1.74 -11.62 -1.28
N ALA A 21 -1.90 -12.31 -0.17
CA ALA A 21 -2.10 -13.76 -0.15
C ALA A 21 -3.36 -14.16 -0.93
N TRP A 22 -4.46 -13.44 -0.75
CA TRP A 22 -5.69 -13.63 -1.51
C TRP A 22 -5.45 -13.39 -3.01
N ALA A 23 -4.79 -12.30 -3.40
CA ALA A 23 -4.50 -12.02 -4.81
C ALA A 23 -3.63 -13.11 -5.45
N LEU A 24 -2.60 -13.60 -4.74
CA LEU A 24 -1.72 -14.67 -5.23
C LEU A 24 -2.44 -16.00 -5.45
N GLN A 25 -3.59 -16.23 -4.81
CA GLN A 25 -4.45 -17.38 -5.08
C GLN A 25 -5.32 -17.19 -6.33
N HIS A 26 -5.73 -15.97 -6.63
CA HIS A 26 -6.76 -15.66 -7.65
C HIS A 26 -6.22 -15.15 -8.98
N PHE A 27 -5.01 -14.60 -9.00
CA PHE A 27 -4.40 -14.00 -10.20
C PHE A 27 -3.15 -14.77 -10.63
N ALA A 28 -2.88 -14.75 -11.94
CA ALA A 28 -1.72 -15.41 -12.54
C ALA A 28 -0.43 -14.62 -12.29
N HIS A 29 -0.53 -13.30 -12.12
CA HIS A 29 0.59 -12.40 -11.84
C HIS A 29 0.12 -11.28 -10.92
N VAL A 30 0.88 -11.04 -9.85
CA VAL A 30 0.57 -10.06 -8.80
C VAL A 30 1.81 -9.23 -8.53
N GLU A 31 1.70 -7.92 -8.65
CA GLU A 31 2.72 -6.97 -8.21
C GLU A 31 2.21 -6.22 -6.97
N THR A 32 3.12 -5.62 -6.22
CA THR A 32 2.80 -4.83 -5.02
C THR A 32 3.16 -3.37 -5.23
N ILE A 33 2.41 -2.46 -4.61
CA ILE A 33 2.74 -1.04 -4.59
C ILE A 33 2.58 -0.48 -3.18
N GLY A 34 3.65 0.13 -2.68
CA GLY A 34 3.67 0.91 -1.45
C GLY A 34 3.81 2.41 -1.73
N PHE A 35 3.40 3.20 -0.75
CA PHE A 35 3.51 4.66 -0.78
C PHE A 35 4.32 5.13 0.43
N ASP A 36 5.35 5.93 0.16
CA ASP A 36 6.07 6.68 1.19
C ASP A 36 5.58 8.13 1.14
N TYR A 37 4.82 8.55 2.14
CA TYR A 37 4.31 9.91 2.23
C TYR A 37 4.87 10.65 3.45
N GLY A 38 6.06 10.25 3.89
CA GLY A 38 6.75 10.87 5.02
C GLY A 38 6.21 10.42 6.39
N GLN A 39 5.51 9.29 6.47
CA GLN A 39 5.05 8.75 7.75
C GLN A 39 6.22 8.60 8.74
N ARG A 40 6.00 8.99 10.01
CA ARG A 40 7.05 9.07 11.05
C ARG A 40 7.81 7.77 11.31
N HIS A 41 7.31 6.61 10.87
CA HIS A 41 7.89 5.31 11.18
C HIS A 41 8.35 4.62 9.88
N HIS A 42 9.58 4.92 9.44
CA HIS A 42 10.22 4.21 8.32
C HIS A 42 10.36 2.70 8.56
N VAL A 43 10.24 2.23 9.80
CA VAL A 43 10.19 0.79 10.12
C VAL A 43 9.03 0.09 9.40
N GLU A 44 7.91 0.77 9.18
CA GLU A 44 6.77 0.24 8.43
C GLU A 44 7.13 0.00 6.94
N LEU A 45 8.02 0.83 6.39
CA LEU A 45 8.52 0.64 5.03
C LEU A 45 9.46 -0.57 4.92
N GLN A 46 10.15 -0.93 6.00
CA GLN A 46 11.02 -2.11 6.05
C GLN A 46 10.21 -3.40 6.23
N ALA A 47 9.16 -3.36 7.04
CA ALA A 47 8.29 -4.50 7.31
C ALA A 47 7.75 -5.16 6.03
N ARG A 48 7.44 -4.38 4.99
CA ARG A 48 6.98 -4.94 3.70
C ARG A 48 7.99 -5.89 3.08
N GLN A 49 9.28 -5.56 3.12
CA GLN A 49 10.33 -6.35 2.49
C GLN A 49 10.53 -7.65 3.25
N GLU A 50 10.46 -7.59 4.58
CA GLU A 50 10.50 -8.76 5.45
C GLU A 50 9.31 -9.68 5.19
N VAL A 51 8.09 -9.12 5.06
CA VAL A 51 6.89 -9.90 4.74
C VAL A 51 6.97 -10.53 3.35
N LEU A 52 7.44 -9.81 2.33
CA LEU A 52 7.64 -10.38 0.99
C LEU A 52 8.66 -11.51 1.01
N ALA A 53 9.77 -11.34 1.74
CA ALA A 53 10.77 -12.40 1.90
C ALA A 53 10.19 -13.62 2.63
N ALA A 54 9.43 -13.41 3.70
CA ALA A 54 8.77 -14.46 4.46
C ALA A 54 7.72 -15.20 3.61
N LEU A 55 6.93 -14.49 2.81
CA LEU A 55 5.98 -15.10 1.87
C LEU A 55 6.69 -15.96 0.82
N ARG A 56 7.80 -15.47 0.26
CA ARG A 56 8.58 -16.23 -0.73
C ARG A 56 9.19 -17.51 -0.16
N ALA A 57 9.63 -17.47 1.10
CA ALA A 57 10.19 -18.61 1.80
C ALA A 57 9.12 -19.60 2.26
N GLY A 58 8.01 -19.10 2.83
CA GLY A 58 6.94 -19.91 3.41
C GLY A 58 5.97 -20.50 2.38
N PHE A 59 5.82 -19.86 1.22
CA PHE A 59 4.88 -20.26 0.17
C PHE A 59 5.53 -20.28 -1.22
N PRO A 60 6.49 -21.19 -1.49
CA PRO A 60 7.24 -21.21 -2.75
C PRO A 60 6.37 -21.31 -4.00
N GLN A 61 5.17 -21.88 -3.91
CA GLN A 61 4.20 -21.97 -5.00
C GLN A 61 3.74 -20.60 -5.52
N TRP A 62 3.85 -19.55 -4.71
CA TRP A 62 3.48 -18.19 -5.10
C TRP A 62 4.63 -17.43 -5.79
N ASN A 63 5.86 -17.92 -5.73
CA ASN A 63 7.04 -17.21 -6.27
C ASN A 63 6.93 -16.93 -7.77
N ALA A 64 6.31 -17.83 -8.53
CA ALA A 64 6.11 -17.64 -9.97
C ALA A 64 5.03 -16.59 -10.29
N ARG A 65 4.16 -16.26 -9.33
CA ARG A 65 3.06 -15.30 -9.47
C ARG A 65 3.41 -13.94 -8.87
N LEU A 66 4.28 -13.90 -7.86
CA LEU A 66 4.70 -12.68 -7.17
C LEU A 66 5.78 -11.95 -7.99
N GLY A 67 5.37 -10.86 -8.63
CA GLY A 67 6.20 -9.99 -9.44
C GLY A 67 6.95 -8.92 -8.64
N GLU A 68 7.05 -7.75 -9.25
CA GLU A 68 7.79 -6.57 -8.77
C GLU A 68 7.07 -5.87 -7.61
N ASP A 69 7.86 -5.32 -6.67
CA ASP A 69 7.39 -4.42 -5.62
C ASP A 69 7.73 -2.97 -6.00
N HIS A 70 6.73 -2.11 -6.05
CA HIS A 70 6.84 -0.71 -6.42
C HIS A 70 6.81 0.18 -5.18
N MET A 71 7.68 1.18 -5.13
CA MET A 71 7.61 2.25 -4.13
C MET A 71 7.39 3.58 -4.81
N ILE A 72 6.33 4.30 -4.41
CA ILE A 72 6.08 5.65 -4.89
C ILE A 72 6.31 6.63 -3.75
N ASP A 73 7.22 7.58 -3.98
CA ASP A 73 7.33 8.78 -3.16
C ASP A 73 6.09 9.64 -3.39
N LEU A 74 5.39 9.89 -2.29
CA LEU A 74 4.17 10.64 -2.19
C LEU A 74 4.29 11.73 -1.11
N ALA A 75 5.50 12.26 -0.89
CA ALA A 75 5.77 13.36 0.04
C ALA A 75 4.93 14.62 -0.24
N VAL A 76 4.42 14.77 -1.47
CA VAL A 76 3.45 15.83 -1.83
C VAL A 76 2.17 15.79 -0.98
N LEU A 77 1.79 14.63 -0.41
CA LEU A 77 0.69 14.55 0.55
C LEU A 77 0.90 15.46 1.76
N GLY A 78 2.15 15.63 2.20
CA GLY A 78 2.50 16.55 3.27
C GLY A 78 2.29 18.04 2.93
N GLN A 79 2.10 18.38 1.64
CA GLN A 79 1.73 19.73 1.20
C GLN A 79 0.21 19.94 1.12
N ILE A 80 -0.56 18.86 1.02
CA ILE A 80 -2.02 18.88 0.85
C ILE A 80 -2.73 18.82 2.20
N SER A 81 -2.09 18.22 3.22
CA SER A 81 -2.65 18.11 4.57
C SER A 81 -1.93 19.04 5.54
N ASP A 82 -2.65 19.99 6.14
CA ASP A 82 -2.17 20.87 7.22
C ASP A 82 -1.97 20.15 8.59
N THR A 83 -2.02 18.81 8.60
CA THR A 83 -2.16 18.01 9.82
C THR A 83 -1.08 16.90 9.92
N ALA A 84 -0.13 17.13 10.84
CA ALA A 84 0.85 16.27 11.54
C ALA A 84 1.98 15.47 10.86
N LEU A 85 2.25 15.57 9.56
CA LEU A 85 3.45 14.92 8.99
C LEU A 85 4.73 15.80 9.05
N THR A 86 4.59 17.12 9.26
CA THR A 86 5.71 18.08 9.16
C THR A 86 6.01 18.90 10.42
N ARG A 87 5.20 18.81 11.48
CA ARG A 87 5.48 19.46 12.78
C ARG A 87 5.77 18.42 13.86
N ALA A 88 6.75 18.70 14.72
CA ALA A 88 7.01 17.98 15.96
C ALA A 88 5.91 18.25 17.01
N THR A 89 4.64 18.03 16.65
CA THR A 89 3.50 18.20 17.57
C THR A 89 3.08 16.84 18.12
N ALA A 90 2.64 16.83 19.37
CA ALA A 90 2.06 15.66 20.02
C ALA A 90 0.85 15.14 19.22
N ILE A 91 0.58 13.84 19.31
CA ILE A 91 -0.62 13.24 18.72
C ILE A 91 -1.81 13.72 19.54
N GLU A 92 -2.65 14.55 18.95
CA GLU A 92 -3.89 15.05 19.56
C GLU A 92 -5.07 14.50 18.75
N MET A 93 -6.14 14.13 19.46
CA MET A 93 -7.42 13.75 18.84
C MET A 93 -8.22 15.03 18.58
N ASP A 94 -8.73 15.19 17.36
CA ASP A 94 -9.63 16.28 17.04
C ASP A 94 -11.06 16.05 17.59
N ALA A 95 -11.94 17.02 17.39
CA ALA A 95 -13.34 16.94 17.81
C ALA A 95 -14.15 15.83 17.10
N ALA A 96 -13.63 15.28 16.01
CA ALA A 96 -14.18 14.12 15.30
C ALA A 96 -13.54 12.79 15.76
N GLY A 97 -12.63 12.83 16.73
CA GLY A 97 -11.92 11.66 17.24
C GLY A 97 -10.81 11.16 16.32
N LEU A 98 -10.41 11.94 15.32
CA LEU A 98 -9.34 11.56 14.40
C LEU A 98 -8.00 12.12 14.92
N PRO A 99 -6.92 11.30 14.90
CA PRO A 99 -5.61 11.82 15.23
C PRO A 99 -5.20 12.85 14.19
N ASN A 100 -4.47 13.88 14.62
CA ASN A 100 -3.94 14.90 13.71
C ASN A 100 -3.03 14.35 12.58
N THR A 101 -2.65 13.07 12.60
CA THR A 101 -1.94 12.36 11.52
C THR A 101 -2.86 11.81 10.42
N PHE A 102 -4.18 11.93 10.59
CA PHE A 102 -5.14 11.53 9.58
C PHE A 102 -5.15 12.51 8.41
N VAL A 103 -4.98 11.97 7.20
CA VAL A 103 -5.03 12.74 5.96
C VAL A 103 -6.33 12.39 5.23
N PRO A 104 -7.33 13.28 5.21
CA PRO A 104 -8.59 13.06 4.50
C PRO A 104 -8.35 12.76 3.02
N GLY A 105 -9.05 11.75 2.48
CA GLY A 105 -8.98 11.42 1.05
C GLY A 105 -7.66 10.79 0.58
N ARG A 106 -6.69 10.46 1.46
CA ARG A 106 -5.41 9.84 1.05
C ARG A 106 -5.56 8.57 0.20
N ASN A 107 -6.59 7.76 0.48
CA ASN A 107 -6.84 6.53 -0.27
C ASN A 107 -7.24 6.80 -1.72
N LEU A 108 -7.88 7.95 -2.00
CA LEU A 108 -8.15 8.37 -3.37
C LEU A 108 -6.83 8.57 -4.11
N LEU A 109 -5.86 9.26 -3.51
CA LEU A 109 -4.54 9.47 -4.10
C LEU A 109 -3.76 8.17 -4.29
N PHE A 110 -3.80 7.26 -3.30
CA PHE A 110 -3.20 5.93 -3.43
C PHE A 110 -3.76 5.16 -4.63
N PHE A 111 -5.08 5.11 -4.77
CA PHE A 111 -5.69 4.40 -5.90
C PHE A 111 -5.42 5.07 -7.25
N GLN A 112 -5.38 6.39 -7.32
CA GLN A 112 -5.07 7.09 -8.58
C GLN A 112 -3.64 6.79 -9.06
N LEU A 113 -2.67 6.77 -8.14
CA LEU A 113 -1.29 6.41 -8.46
C LEU A 113 -1.13 4.93 -8.77
N ALA A 114 -1.80 4.06 -8.00
CA ALA A 114 -1.84 2.63 -8.29
C ALA A 114 -2.45 2.35 -9.67
N ALA A 115 -3.51 3.07 -10.06
CA ALA A 115 -4.09 2.98 -11.40
C ALA A 115 -3.11 3.42 -12.50
N ALA A 116 -2.38 4.51 -12.29
CA ALA A 116 -1.37 4.99 -13.25
C ALA A 116 -0.21 3.97 -13.42
N VAL A 117 0.28 3.41 -12.31
CA VAL A 117 1.30 2.35 -12.35
C VAL A 117 0.74 1.09 -13.02
N GLY A 118 -0.46 0.67 -12.62
CA GLY A 118 -1.14 -0.49 -13.17
C GLY A 118 -1.35 -0.39 -14.68
N TYR A 119 -1.75 0.77 -15.19
CA TYR A 119 -1.89 1.01 -16.62
C TYR A 119 -0.58 0.77 -17.38
N ARG A 120 0.52 1.38 -16.94
CA ARG A 120 1.87 1.20 -17.54
C ARG A 120 2.34 -0.25 -17.48
N ARG A 121 1.95 -0.98 -16.44
CA ARG A 121 2.32 -2.38 -16.18
C ARG A 121 1.34 -3.41 -16.76
N ALA A 122 0.27 -2.96 -17.41
CA ALA A 122 -0.84 -3.81 -17.85
C ALA A 122 -1.47 -4.65 -16.72
N LEU A 123 -1.54 -4.09 -15.51
CA LEU A 123 -2.24 -4.63 -14.34
C LEU A 123 -3.58 -3.91 -14.24
N HIS A 124 -4.67 -4.63 -14.51
CA HIS A 124 -5.99 -4.03 -14.65
C HIS A 124 -6.89 -4.21 -13.42
N THR A 125 -6.45 -5.00 -12.44
CA THR A 125 -7.15 -5.16 -11.15
C THR A 125 -6.34 -4.50 -10.05
N LEU A 126 -6.95 -3.62 -9.28
CA LEU A 126 -6.37 -3.03 -8.08
C LEU A 126 -6.99 -3.70 -6.86
N VAL A 127 -6.17 -4.11 -5.91
CA VAL A 127 -6.60 -4.74 -4.66
C VAL A 127 -6.11 -3.89 -3.49
N GLY A 128 -6.99 -3.53 -2.57
CA GLY A 128 -6.65 -2.78 -1.35
C GLY A 128 -7.36 -3.34 -0.14
N GLY A 129 -6.72 -3.28 1.03
CA GLY A 129 -7.21 -3.86 2.29
C GLY A 129 -7.97 -2.90 3.19
N MET A 130 -8.61 -1.88 2.63
CA MET A 130 -9.38 -0.89 3.41
C MET A 130 -10.77 -1.43 3.71
N CYS A 131 -11.24 -1.25 4.94
CA CYS A 131 -12.59 -1.58 5.39
C CYS A 131 -13.22 -0.41 6.15
N GLU A 132 -14.55 -0.39 6.21
CA GLU A 132 -15.33 0.49 7.09
C GLU A 132 -15.64 -0.31 8.35
N THR A 133 -15.20 0.18 9.51
CA THR A 133 -15.52 -0.38 10.84
C THR A 133 -16.28 0.63 11.67
#